data_AF-A0A2X5NP15-F1
#
_entry.id   AF-A0A2X5NP15-F1
#
_cell.length_a   1.000
_cell.length_b   1.000
_cell.length_c   1.000
_cell.angle_alpha   90.00
_cell.angle_beta   90.00
_cell.angle_gamma   90.00
#
_symmetry.space_group_name_H-M   'P 1'
#
loop_
_entity.id
_entity.type
_entity.pdbx_description
1 polymer ?
#
loop_
_entity_poly.entity_id
_entity_poly.type
_entity_poly.pdbx_seq_one_letter_code
_entity_poly.pdbx_strand_id
1 'polypeptide(L)'
;MTSTTPRGIQEISCTLKDDTVKSAHRVRITRQNFKGQRSRVFYNLNEAKEYLSLSKSVQGKKLIYSIEHTEEEKYCADKENRNDFSFENFLKLYIRDYIDTKPRENEIQKRYHASTVAFYNIVLEASILDRSPTYKEKVDMGIGNPEDPVYNSFGKYDIRKTTNKKHYLNRER
;
A
#
# COMPACT_ATOMS: atom_id res chain seq x y z
N MET A 1 8.54 -35.67 33.28
CA MET A 1 8.73 -34.19 33.26
C MET A 1 7.67 -33.59 32.34
N THR A 2 6.50 -33.25 32.88
CA THR A 2 5.40 -32.63 32.13
C THR A 2 5.78 -31.18 31.83
N SER A 3 6.19 -30.89 30.59
CA SER A 3 6.45 -29.52 30.13
C SER A 3 5.14 -28.74 30.20
N THR A 4 4.97 -27.97 31.27
CA THR A 4 3.72 -27.23 31.50
C THR A 4 3.57 -26.15 30.44
N THR A 5 2.64 -26.34 29.51
CA THR A 5 2.32 -25.35 28.49
C THR A 5 1.80 -24.08 29.17
N PRO A 6 2.38 -22.90 28.89
CA PRO A 6 1.96 -21.67 29.54
C PRO A 6 0.50 -21.33 29.25
N ARG A 7 -0.22 -20.81 30.26
CA ARG A 7 -1.60 -20.32 30.12
C ARG A 7 -1.66 -19.28 28.98
N GLY A 8 -2.38 -19.62 27.90
CA GLY A 8 -2.48 -18.81 26.68
C GLY A 8 -1.95 -19.49 25.41
N ILE A 9 -1.25 -20.63 25.54
CA ILE A 9 -0.82 -21.49 24.43
C ILE A 9 -1.60 -22.80 24.49
N GLN A 10 -2.23 -23.17 23.38
CA GLN A 10 -2.94 -24.43 23.20
C GLN A 10 -2.21 -25.27 22.17
N GLU A 11 -1.96 -26.54 22.48
CA GLU A 11 -1.48 -27.48 21.49
C GLU A 11 -2.65 -27.92 20.60
N ILE A 12 -2.46 -27.85 19.29
CA ILE A 12 -3.45 -28.24 18.28
C ILE A 12 -2.79 -29.20 17.29
N SER A 13 -3.56 -30.12 16.75
CA SER A 13 -3.17 -30.90 15.58
C SER A 13 -3.51 -30.11 14.31
N CYS A 14 -2.53 -29.93 13.43
CA CYS A 14 -2.73 -29.35 12.10
C CYS A 14 -2.43 -30.41 11.04
N THR A 15 -3.38 -30.61 10.13
CA THR A 15 -3.17 -31.38 8.90
C THR A 15 -2.42 -30.51 7.90
N LEU A 16 -1.27 -31.02 7.44
CA LEU A 16 -0.50 -30.42 6.35
C LEU A 16 -1.17 -30.73 5.00
N LYS A 17 -0.72 -30.03 3.95
CA LYS A 17 -1.19 -30.28 2.58
C LYS A 17 -0.94 -31.71 2.08
N ASP A 18 0.02 -32.41 2.72
CA ASP A 18 0.39 -33.79 2.42
C ASP A 18 -0.37 -34.80 3.31
N ASP A 19 -1.54 -34.43 3.85
CA ASP A 19 -2.39 -35.19 4.78
C ASP A 19 -1.72 -35.69 6.08
N THR A 20 -0.48 -35.26 6.35
CA THR A 20 0.24 -35.56 7.57
C THR A 20 -0.19 -34.66 8.72
N VAL A 21 -0.51 -35.26 9.86
CA VAL A 21 -0.88 -34.53 11.08
C VAL A 21 0.39 -34.17 11.85
N LYS A 22 0.63 -32.86 12.05
CA LYS A 22 1.69 -32.35 12.94
C LYS A 22 1.09 -31.63 14.14
N SER A 23 1.77 -31.73 15.27
CA SER A 23 1.48 -30.88 16.43
C SER A 23 1.94 -29.45 16.17
N ALA A 24 1.12 -28.50 16.58
CA ALA A 24 1.40 -27.08 16.52
C ALA A 24 0.87 -26.39 17.79
N HIS A 25 1.34 -25.18 18.05
CA HIS A 25 1.02 -24.39 19.23
C HIS A 25 0.28 -23.12 18.82
N ARG A 26 -1.00 -23.02 19.20
CA ARG A 26 -1.84 -21.83 19.00
C ARG A 26 -1.74 -20.91 20.20
N VAL A 27 -1.33 -19.67 19.97
CA VAL A 27 -1.38 -18.60 20.97
C VAL A 27 -2.68 -17.82 20.78
N ARG A 28 -3.51 -17.74 21.83
CA ARG A 28 -4.77 -16.98 21.81
C ARG A 28 -4.71 -15.80 22.78
N ILE A 29 -4.93 -14.59 22.28
CA ILE A 29 -4.90 -13.35 23.04
C ILE A 29 -6.32 -12.79 23.14
N THR A 30 -6.90 -12.81 24.34
CA THR A 30 -8.30 -12.40 24.61
C THR A 30 -8.43 -11.04 25.29
N ARG A 31 -7.42 -10.17 25.18
CA ARG A 31 -7.41 -8.88 25.88
C ARG A 31 -8.37 -7.88 25.22
N GLN A 32 -9.15 -7.19 26.05
CA GLN A 32 -9.93 -6.02 25.67
C GLN A 32 -8.93 -4.96 25.14
N ASN A 33 -9.09 -4.52 23.88
CA ASN A 33 -8.21 -3.58 23.17
C ASN A 33 -6.92 -4.15 22.55
N PHE A 34 -6.78 -5.48 22.39
CA PHE A 34 -5.71 -6.01 21.54
C PHE A 34 -6.01 -5.73 20.06
N LYS A 35 -5.18 -4.88 19.44
CA LYS A 35 -5.25 -4.52 18.01
C LYS A 35 -4.58 -5.53 17.08
N GLY A 36 -3.88 -6.52 17.63
CA GLY A 36 -3.15 -7.53 16.86
C GLY A 36 -3.99 -8.77 16.50
N GLN A 37 -3.41 -9.73 15.78
CA GLN A 37 -3.96 -11.04 15.51
C GLN A 37 -4.22 -11.80 16.81
N ARG A 38 -5.50 -11.96 17.14
CA ARG A 38 -5.94 -12.60 18.39
C ARG A 38 -5.64 -14.09 18.47
N SER A 39 -5.34 -14.72 17.34
CA SER A 39 -5.01 -16.14 17.26
C SER A 39 -3.92 -16.36 16.22
N ARG A 40 -2.76 -16.85 16.65
CA ARG A 40 -1.65 -17.19 15.77
C ARG A 40 -1.12 -18.58 16.10
N VAL A 41 -0.75 -19.34 15.09
CA VAL A 41 -0.27 -20.72 15.20
C VAL A 41 1.22 -20.76 14.90
N PHE A 42 1.98 -21.50 15.70
CA PHE A 42 3.42 -21.69 15.60
C PHE A 42 3.73 -23.18 15.64
N TYR A 43 4.69 -23.65 14.86
CA TYR A 43 5.11 -25.06 14.90
C TYR A 43 6.14 -25.31 16.03
N ASN A 44 6.79 -24.27 16.52
CA ASN A 44 7.77 -24.33 17.61
C ASN A 44 7.19 -23.74 18.90
N LEU A 45 7.32 -24.48 20.02
CA LEU A 45 6.87 -24.03 21.33
C LEU A 45 7.62 -22.79 21.82
N ASN A 46 8.91 -22.65 21.50
CA ASN A 46 9.71 -21.50 21.93
C ASN A 46 9.26 -20.23 21.23
N GLU A 47 8.97 -20.29 19.92
CA GLU A 47 8.41 -19.16 19.18
C GLU A 47 7.04 -18.74 19.74
N ALA A 48 6.18 -19.71 20.08
CA ALA A 48 4.90 -19.43 20.72
C ALA A 48 5.06 -18.71 22.07
N LYS A 49 6.07 -19.09 22.86
CA LYS A 49 6.40 -18.43 24.14
C LYS A 49 6.91 -17.02 23.94
N GLU A 50 7.78 -16.79 22.96
CA GLU A 50 8.31 -15.47 22.61
C GLU A 50 7.22 -14.54 22.10
N TYR A 51 6.33 -15.03 21.23
CA TYR A 51 5.19 -14.24 20.76
C TYR A 51 4.25 -13.87 21.92
N LEU A 52 3.97 -14.82 22.82
CA LEU A 52 3.16 -14.55 24.00
C LEU A 52 3.83 -13.53 24.93
N SER A 53 5.16 -13.59 25.13
CA SER A 53 5.89 -12.64 25.98
C SER A 53 5.93 -11.24 25.37
N LEU A 54 6.20 -11.13 24.06
CA LEU A 54 6.16 -9.88 23.29
C LEU A 54 4.78 -9.22 23.36
N SER A 55 3.70 -10.01 23.29
CA SER A 55 2.35 -9.46 23.43
C SER A 55 2.08 -8.79 24.78
N LYS A 56 2.86 -9.11 25.84
CA LYS A 56 2.71 -8.50 27.18
C LYS A 56 3.45 -7.17 27.29
N SER A 57 4.64 -7.04 26.68
CA SER A 57 5.47 -5.85 26.81
C SER A 57 4.93 -4.68 25.97
N VAL A 58 5.16 -3.44 26.41
CA VAL A 58 4.69 -2.24 25.69
C VAL A 58 5.41 -2.12 24.33
N GLN A 59 6.71 -2.38 24.29
CA GLN A 59 7.50 -2.38 23.06
C GLN A 59 7.11 -3.53 22.13
N GLY A 60 6.89 -4.74 22.67
CA GLY A 60 6.48 -5.90 21.88
C GLY A 60 5.07 -5.74 21.31
N LYS A 61 4.14 -5.11 22.04
CA LYS A 61 2.84 -4.68 21.49
C LYS A 61 3.02 -3.73 20.32
N LYS A 62 3.90 -2.72 20.43
CA LYS A 62 4.17 -1.79 19.33
C LYS A 62 4.71 -2.51 18.08
N LEU A 63 5.62 -3.46 18.25
CA LEU A 63 6.16 -4.31 17.17
C LEU A 63 5.08 -5.18 16.51
N ILE A 64 4.25 -5.86 17.31
CA ILE A 64 3.17 -6.70 16.80
C ILE A 64 2.13 -5.84 16.06
N TYR A 65 1.78 -4.66 16.59
CA TYR A 65 0.83 -3.75 15.96
C TYR A 65 1.39 -3.06 14.72
N SER A 66 2.68 -2.71 14.69
CA SER A 66 3.30 -2.07 13.52
C SER A 66 3.37 -2.98 12.30
N ILE A 67 3.53 -4.29 12.51
CA ILE A 67 3.54 -5.27 11.41
C ILE A 67 2.13 -5.41 10.80
N GLU A 68 1.08 -5.31 11.62
CA GLU A 68 -0.32 -5.44 11.15
C GLU A 68 -0.87 -4.15 10.55
N HIS A 69 -0.51 -2.98 11.10
CA HIS A 69 -0.88 -1.69 10.49
C HIS A 69 -0.34 -1.55 9.06
N THR A 70 0.84 -2.07 8.73
CA THR A 70 1.36 -2.02 7.36
C THR A 70 0.51 -2.74 6.30
N GLU A 71 -0.31 -3.73 6.65
CA GLU A 71 -1.18 -4.41 5.69
C GLU A 71 -2.60 -3.83 5.69
N GLU A 72 -3.14 -3.50 6.86
CA GLU A 72 -4.48 -2.91 6.99
C GLU A 72 -4.54 -1.45 6.50
N GLU A 73 -3.51 -0.63 6.74
CA GLU A 73 -3.43 0.74 6.21
C GLU A 73 -3.32 0.75 4.68
N LYS A 74 -2.58 -0.20 4.10
CA LYS A 74 -2.52 -0.39 2.64
C LYS A 74 -3.89 -0.75 2.08
N TYR A 75 -4.60 -1.67 2.75
CA TYR A 75 -5.94 -2.09 2.33
C TYR A 75 -6.99 -0.97 2.46
N CYS A 76 -6.95 -0.18 3.55
CA CYS A 76 -7.81 0.98 3.73
C CYS A 76 -7.53 2.08 2.72
N ALA A 77 -6.25 2.44 2.50
CA ALA A 77 -5.86 3.42 1.48
C ALA A 77 -6.28 2.98 0.07
N ASP A 78 -6.13 1.69 -0.26
CA ASP A 78 -6.54 1.14 -1.56
C ASP A 78 -8.07 1.13 -1.72
N LYS A 79 -8.82 0.98 -0.62
CA LYS A 79 -10.30 0.99 -0.65
C LYS A 79 -10.87 2.40 -0.77
N GLU A 80 -10.25 3.39 -0.13
CA GLU A 80 -10.63 4.80 -0.23
C GLU A 80 -10.28 5.39 -1.61
N ASN A 81 -9.15 4.99 -2.20
CA ASN A 81 -8.69 5.50 -3.50
C ASN A 81 -9.22 4.72 -4.73
N ARG A 82 -10.18 3.79 -4.56
CA ARG A 82 -10.75 3.01 -5.69
C ARG A 82 -11.35 3.87 -6.81
N ASN A 83 -11.81 5.07 -6.48
CA ASN A 83 -12.46 5.99 -7.40
C ASN A 83 -11.56 7.16 -7.80
N ASP A 84 -10.32 7.21 -7.31
CA ASP A 84 -9.35 8.24 -7.70
C ASP A 84 -8.60 7.80 -8.96
N PHE A 85 -8.96 8.40 -10.08
CA PHE A 85 -8.33 8.15 -11.38
C PHE A 85 -7.25 9.20 -11.73
N SER A 86 -6.76 9.94 -10.74
CA SER A 86 -5.64 10.85 -10.92
C SER A 86 -4.36 10.10 -11.29
N PHE A 87 -3.55 10.69 -12.16
CA PHE A 87 -2.24 10.18 -12.51
C PHE A 87 -1.35 10.00 -11.26
N GLU A 88 -1.48 10.90 -10.28
CA GLU A 88 -0.80 10.81 -8.99
C GLU A 88 -1.08 9.50 -8.25
N ASN A 89 -2.35 9.07 -8.18
CA ASN A 89 -2.74 7.84 -7.52
C ASN A 89 -2.10 6.61 -8.21
N PHE A 90 -2.15 6.55 -9.55
CA PHE A 90 -1.51 5.47 -10.30
C PHE A 90 0.01 5.44 -10.17
N LEU A 91 0.65 6.62 -10.12
CA LEU A 91 2.09 6.69 -9.95
C LEU A 91 2.53 6.23 -8.55
N LYS A 92 1.75 6.57 -7.52
CA LYS A 92 1.96 6.08 -6.15
C LYS A 92 1.82 4.56 -6.07
N LEU A 93 0.80 3.99 -6.72
CA LEU A 93 0.66 2.53 -6.84
C LEU A 93 1.86 1.89 -7.55
N TYR A 94 2.32 2.49 -8.65
CA TYR A 94 3.50 1.99 -9.38
C TYR A 94 4.78 2.03 -8.52
N ILE A 95 5.01 3.12 -7.78
CA ILE A 95 6.15 3.22 -6.86
C ILE A 95 6.07 2.11 -5.82
N ARG A 96 4.91 1.92 -5.19
CA ARG A 96 4.70 0.91 -4.14
C ARG A 96 4.89 -0.52 -4.66
N ASP A 97 4.25 -0.86 -5.78
CA ASP A 97 4.15 -2.25 -6.23
C ASP A 97 5.40 -2.70 -7.00
N TYR A 98 6.09 -1.77 -7.67
CA TYR A 98 7.19 -2.09 -8.57
C TYR A 98 8.54 -1.47 -8.18
N ILE A 99 8.57 -0.23 -7.72
CA ILE A 99 9.84 0.42 -7.35
C ILE A 99 10.26 -0.01 -5.95
N ASP A 100 9.31 -0.14 -5.02
CA ASP A 100 9.61 -0.47 -3.64
C ASP A 100 9.92 -1.95 -3.40
N THR A 101 9.47 -2.82 -4.30
CA THR A 101 9.74 -4.27 -4.27
C THR A 101 11.15 -4.65 -4.75
N LYS A 102 11.90 -3.71 -5.32
CA LYS A 102 13.27 -3.95 -5.77
C LYS A 102 14.26 -4.00 -4.59
N PRO A 103 15.27 -4.91 -4.62
CA PRO A 103 16.25 -5.03 -3.55
C PRO A 103 17.10 -3.76 -3.38
N ARG A 104 17.43 -3.42 -2.13
CA ARG A 104 18.16 -2.20 -1.73
C ARG A 104 19.35 -2.47 -0.82
N GLU A 105 20.12 -3.49 -1.15
CA GLU A 105 21.23 -3.95 -0.31
C GLU A 105 22.44 -3.02 -0.44
N ASN A 106 22.69 -2.50 -1.65
CA ASN A 106 23.86 -1.67 -1.95
C ASN A 106 23.55 -0.16 -1.93
N GLU A 107 24.57 0.67 -1.64
CA GLU A 107 24.43 2.14 -1.70
C GLU A 107 23.99 2.65 -3.08
N ILE A 108 24.51 2.05 -4.16
CA ILE A 108 24.13 2.41 -5.53
C ILE A 108 22.63 2.17 -5.76
N GLN A 109 22.10 1.06 -5.25
CA GLN A 109 20.68 0.72 -5.36
C GLN A 109 19.80 1.69 -4.57
N LYS A 110 20.25 2.09 -3.37
CA LYS A 110 19.56 3.11 -2.55
C LYS A 110 19.53 4.46 -3.24
N ARG A 111 20.64 4.88 -3.85
CA ARG A 111 20.70 6.13 -4.64
C ARG A 111 19.82 6.05 -5.88
N TYR A 112 19.84 4.94 -6.61
CA TYR A 112 18.99 4.74 -7.78
C TYR A 112 17.49 4.82 -7.43
N HIS A 113 17.09 4.19 -6.32
CA HIS A 113 15.73 4.30 -5.80
C HIS A 113 15.36 5.75 -5.48
N ALA A 114 16.19 6.45 -4.72
CA ALA A 114 15.96 7.86 -4.37
C ALA A 114 15.86 8.76 -5.60
N SER A 115 16.75 8.61 -6.58
CA SER A 115 16.72 9.35 -7.84
C SER A 115 15.46 9.06 -8.66
N THR A 116 15.01 7.80 -8.67
CA THR A 116 13.80 7.38 -9.39
C THR A 116 12.54 8.01 -8.75
N VAL A 117 12.45 7.99 -7.42
CA VAL A 117 11.34 8.64 -6.69
C VAL A 117 11.36 10.16 -6.91
N ALA A 118 12.55 10.78 -6.83
CA ALA A 118 12.70 12.21 -7.09
C ALA A 118 12.24 12.60 -8.51
N PHE A 119 12.61 11.80 -9.53
CA PHE A 119 12.17 12.01 -10.90
C PHE A 119 10.64 11.97 -11.01
N TYR A 120 9.99 10.98 -10.40
CA TYR A 120 8.53 10.88 -10.43
C TYR A 120 7.83 12.03 -9.71
N ASN A 121 8.38 12.53 -8.60
CA ASN A 121 7.84 13.71 -7.93
C ASN A 121 7.92 14.96 -8.82
N ILE A 122 9.03 15.15 -9.56
CA ILE A 122 9.15 16.23 -10.54
C ILE A 122 8.07 16.11 -11.63
N VAL A 123 7.80 14.89 -12.10
CA VAL A 123 6.75 14.64 -13.11
C VAL A 123 5.36 14.97 -12.57
N LEU A 124 5.07 14.74 -11.29
CA LEU A 124 3.79 15.07 -10.67
C LEU A 124 3.59 16.59 -10.54
N GLU A 125 4.65 17.30 -10.18
CA GLU A 125 4.66 18.76 -10.03
C GLU A 125 4.67 19.50 -11.37
N ALA A 126 5.06 18.83 -12.46
CA ALA A 126 5.07 19.40 -13.79
C ALA A 126 3.65 19.88 -14.17
N SER A 127 3.55 21.13 -14.60
CA SER A 127 2.32 21.71 -15.10
C SER A 127 2.32 21.72 -16.62
N ILE A 128 1.30 21.13 -17.24
CA ILE A 128 1.16 21.10 -18.70
C ILE A 128 0.10 22.14 -19.11
N LEU A 129 0.37 22.85 -20.20
CA LEU A 129 -0.60 23.75 -20.82
C LEU A 129 -1.84 22.95 -21.24
N ASP A 130 -2.98 23.26 -20.63
CA ASP A 130 -4.26 22.71 -21.02
C ASP A 130 -4.84 23.50 -22.20
N ARG A 131 -4.91 22.84 -23.36
CA ARG A 131 -5.50 23.38 -24.60
C ARG A 131 -6.98 23.03 -24.77
N SER A 132 -7.55 22.26 -23.85
CA SER A 132 -8.94 21.82 -23.91
C SER A 132 -10.00 22.80 -23.41
N PRO A 133 -9.75 23.75 -22.47
CA PRO A 133 -10.83 24.55 -21.91
C PRO A 133 -11.35 25.57 -22.92
N THR A 134 -12.66 25.54 -23.12
CA THR A 134 -13.37 26.50 -23.98
C THR A 134 -13.46 27.85 -23.28
N TYR A 135 -13.59 28.95 -24.03
CA TYR A 135 -13.75 30.31 -23.50
C TYR A 135 -14.78 30.39 -22.36
N LYS A 136 -15.93 29.73 -22.52
CA LYS A 136 -17.01 29.69 -21.53
C LYS A 136 -16.59 29.01 -20.21
N GLU A 137 -15.83 27.91 -20.30
CA GLU A 137 -15.35 27.18 -19.11
C GLU A 137 -14.27 27.97 -18.36
N LYS A 138 -13.45 28.75 -19.07
CA LYS A 138 -12.47 29.65 -18.43
C LYS A 138 -13.14 30.77 -17.66
N VAL A 139 -14.21 31.34 -18.22
CA VAL A 139 -15.02 32.39 -17.57
C VAL A 139 -15.73 31.81 -16.33
N ASP A 140 -16.30 30.61 -16.43
CA ASP A 140 -16.97 29.94 -15.30
C ASP A 140 -16.00 29.56 -14.16
N MET A 141 -14.72 29.29 -14.48
CA MET A 141 -13.67 29.04 -13.48
C MET A 141 -13.12 30.31 -12.82
N GLY A 142 -13.58 31.50 -13.21
CA GLY A 142 -13.08 32.77 -12.68
C GLY A 142 -11.62 33.06 -13.06
N ILE A 143 -11.10 32.38 -14.11
CA ILE A 143 -9.77 32.63 -14.64
C ILE A 143 -9.85 33.96 -15.39
N GLY A 144 -9.04 34.94 -14.99
CA GLY A 144 -9.07 36.34 -15.42
C GLY A 144 -9.24 36.57 -16.93
N ASN A 145 -8.17 36.92 -17.64
CA ASN A 145 -8.29 37.16 -19.08
C ASN A 145 -8.48 35.79 -19.78
N PRO A 146 -9.57 35.54 -20.52
CA PRO A 146 -9.84 34.21 -21.11
C PRO A 146 -8.80 33.77 -22.16
N GLU A 147 -7.99 34.70 -22.64
CA GLU A 147 -6.86 34.43 -23.53
C GLU A 147 -5.65 33.87 -22.78
N ASP A 148 -5.60 33.95 -21.45
CA ASP A 148 -4.47 33.46 -20.67
C ASP A 148 -4.36 31.93 -20.78
N PRO A 149 -3.13 31.41 -20.89
CA PRO A 149 -2.86 29.98 -20.90
C PRO A 149 -3.21 29.35 -19.54
N VAL A 150 -4.03 28.30 -19.56
CA VAL A 150 -4.37 27.54 -18.36
C VAL A 150 -3.40 26.38 -18.22
N TYR A 151 -2.72 26.27 -17.08
CA TYR A 151 -1.81 25.18 -16.79
C TYR A 151 -2.44 24.23 -15.77
N ASN A 152 -2.49 22.94 -16.11
CA ASN A 152 -2.96 21.90 -15.20
C ASN A 152 -1.78 21.07 -14.69
N SER A 153 -1.73 20.87 -13.38
CA SER A 153 -0.77 19.97 -12.74
C SER A 153 -0.96 18.54 -13.26
N PHE A 154 0.12 17.91 -13.71
CA PHE A 154 0.06 16.58 -14.28
C PHE A 154 -0.40 15.53 -13.26
N GLY A 155 -0.07 15.69 -11.97
CA GLY A 155 -0.55 14.81 -10.90
C GLY A 155 -2.08 14.69 -10.82
N LYS A 156 -2.80 15.80 -10.98
CA LYS A 156 -4.28 15.83 -10.94
C LYS A 156 -4.95 15.45 -12.26
N TYR A 157 -4.19 15.04 -13.27
CA TYR A 157 -4.73 14.66 -14.56
C TYR A 157 -5.53 13.35 -14.44
N ASP A 158 -6.80 13.38 -14.84
CA ASP A 158 -7.63 12.16 -14.93
C ASP A 158 -7.23 11.35 -16.16
N ILE A 159 -6.62 10.19 -15.93
CA ILE A 159 -6.09 9.32 -16.99
C ILE A 159 -7.17 8.74 -17.92
N ARG A 160 -8.46 8.82 -17.54
CA ARG A 160 -9.57 8.36 -18.40
C ARG A 160 -9.84 9.34 -19.54
N LYS A 161 -9.43 10.61 -19.43
CA LYS A 161 -9.61 11.60 -20.49
C LYS A 161 -8.77 11.30 -21.73
N THR A 162 -7.67 10.55 -21.59
CA THR A 162 -6.79 10.16 -22.70
C THR A 162 -7.41 9.13 -23.65
N THR A 163 -8.36 8.30 -23.20
CA THR A 163 -8.86 7.14 -23.94
C THR A 163 -9.81 7.46 -25.09
N ASN A 164 -10.36 8.69 -25.15
CA ASN A 164 -11.35 9.08 -26.17
C ASN A 164 -10.76 9.59 -27.50
N LYS A 165 -9.43 9.63 -27.67
CA LYS A 165 -8.78 10.06 -28.93
C LYS A 165 -8.53 8.95 -29.95
N LYS A 166 -9.38 7.92 -30.02
CA LYS A 166 -9.33 6.90 -31.09
C LYS A 166 -10.14 7.24 -32.35
N HIS A 167 -10.54 8.50 -32.57
CA HIS A 167 -11.46 8.85 -33.68
C HIS A 167 -10.86 9.50 -34.94
N TYR A 168 -9.54 9.58 -35.12
CA TYR A 168 -8.96 10.25 -36.31
C TYR A 168 -7.93 9.44 -37.12
N LEU A 169 -7.99 8.10 -37.10
CA LEU A 169 -7.12 7.27 -37.95
C LEU A 169 -7.83 6.64 -39.17
N ASN A 170 -9.10 7.00 -39.44
CA ASN A 170 -9.86 6.48 -40.59
C ASN A 170 -10.39 7.60 -41.52
N ARG A 171 -9.54 8.53 -41.95
CA ARG A 171 -9.79 9.32 -43.16
C ARG A 171 -8.49 9.56 -43.88
N GLU A 172 -8.17 8.66 -44.81
CA GLU A 172 -7.63 8.93 -46.15
C GLU A 172 -7.29 7.58 -46.83
N ARG A 173 -8.28 7.06 -47.57
CA ARG A 173 -8.11 6.33 -48.82
C ARG A 173 -9.19 6.80 -49.77
#